data_AF-A0A5R8PC93-F1
#
_entry.id   AF-A0A5R8PC93-F1
#
_cell.length_a   1.000
_cell.length_b   1.000
_cell.length_c   1.000
_cell.angle_alpha   90.00
_cell.angle_beta   90.00
_cell.angle_gamma   90.00
#
_symmetry.space_group_name_H-M   'P 1'
#
loop_
_entity.id
_entity.type
_entity.pdbx_description
1 polymer ?
#
loop_
_entity_poly.entity_id
_entity_poly.type
_entity_poly.pdbx_seq_one_letter_code
_entity_poly.pdbx_strand_id
1 'polypeptide(L)'
;MNWNESATSSASATGPAPSHQHTDALRAQLEAAYDLPFGRAREQRITDLVLAIITAEIGRRNPSISTVLLDWAPYGGLGVAGFRDHDGNNIRDHELDLDISFYASDIRAADSNNALTQPPHEQGLFRLDLHDTIPAADEREEGNNRDDHTPRR
;
A
#
# COMPACT_ATOMS: atom_id res chain seq x y z
N MET A 1 34.03 -43.14 -4.84
CA MET A 1 32.98 -42.87 -5.84
C MET A 1 31.65 -42.76 -5.10
N ASN A 2 31.03 -41.56 -5.15
CA ASN A 2 29.71 -41.24 -4.61
C ASN A 2 28.59 -41.76 -5.53
N TRP A 3 27.49 -42.24 -4.95
CA TRP A 3 26.13 -42.09 -5.50
C TRP A 3 25.15 -41.94 -4.32
N ASN A 4 24.67 -40.72 -4.10
CA ASN A 4 23.53 -40.42 -3.23
C ASN A 4 22.25 -40.58 -4.06
N GLU A 5 21.29 -41.38 -3.61
CA GLU A 5 19.95 -41.42 -4.18
C GLU A 5 19.05 -40.41 -3.46
N SER A 6 18.47 -39.54 -4.28
CA SER A 6 17.59 -38.43 -3.93
C SER A 6 16.19 -38.90 -3.57
N ALA A 7 15.64 -38.40 -2.46
CA ALA A 7 14.20 -38.30 -2.27
C ALA A 7 13.89 -37.11 -1.35
N THR A 8 14.16 -35.89 -1.81
CA THR A 8 13.57 -34.70 -1.21
C THR A 8 12.24 -34.44 -1.92
N SER A 9 11.14 -34.82 -1.25
CA SER A 9 9.78 -34.50 -1.68
C SER A 9 9.64 -32.99 -1.89
N SER A 10 9.36 -32.58 -3.12
CA SER A 10 8.95 -31.23 -3.46
C SER A 10 7.56 -30.96 -2.90
N ALA A 11 7.48 -30.29 -1.74
CA ALA A 11 6.26 -29.61 -1.34
C ALA A 11 6.27 -28.22 -2.00
N SER A 12 5.58 -28.10 -3.13
CA SER A 12 5.20 -26.81 -3.71
C SER A 12 4.25 -26.10 -2.76
N ALA A 13 4.78 -25.31 -1.84
CA ALA A 13 3.99 -24.34 -1.09
C ALA A 13 3.69 -23.15 -2.01
N THR A 14 2.68 -23.29 -2.87
CA THR A 14 2.07 -22.15 -3.55
C THR A 14 1.17 -21.42 -2.54
N GLY A 15 1.80 -20.69 -1.60
CA GLY A 15 1.09 -19.70 -0.81
C GLY A 15 0.74 -18.49 -1.69
N PRO A 16 -0.39 -17.80 -1.48
CA PRO A 16 -0.67 -16.57 -2.20
C PRO A 16 0.47 -15.59 -1.94
N ALA A 17 0.94 -14.93 -3.00
CA ALA A 17 2.03 -13.96 -2.95
C ALA A 17 1.82 -13.00 -1.76
N PRO A 18 2.88 -12.62 -1.02
CA PRO A 18 2.77 -11.90 0.25
C PRO A 18 1.97 -10.59 0.14
N SER A 19 1.93 -9.98 -1.05
CA SER A 19 1.16 -8.77 -1.35
C SER A 19 -0.36 -8.95 -1.36
N HIS A 20 -0.88 -10.14 -1.70
CA HIS A 20 -2.33 -10.39 -1.70
C HIS A 20 -2.87 -10.51 -0.27
N GLN A 21 -2.14 -11.22 0.59
CA GLN A 21 -2.52 -11.41 1.99
C GLN A 21 -2.56 -10.08 2.76
N HIS A 22 -1.66 -9.16 2.41
CA HIS A 22 -1.62 -7.82 3.02
C HIS A 22 -2.85 -6.98 2.67
N THR A 23 -3.23 -6.91 1.40
CA THR A 23 -4.42 -6.15 0.98
C THR A 23 -5.71 -6.77 1.53
N ASP A 24 -5.80 -8.10 1.60
CA ASP A 24 -6.96 -8.77 2.20
C ASP A 24 -7.07 -8.51 3.71
N ALA A 25 -5.94 -8.45 4.42
CA ALA A 25 -5.92 -8.06 5.83
C ALA A 25 -6.34 -6.59 6.05
N LEU A 26 -5.97 -5.68 5.14
CA LEU A 26 -6.44 -4.29 5.17
C LEU A 26 -7.94 -4.19 4.89
N ARG A 27 -8.47 -4.97 3.93
CA ARG A 27 -9.91 -5.07 3.68
C ARG A 27 -10.68 -5.57 4.90
N ALA A 28 -10.20 -6.62 5.57
CA ALA A 28 -10.83 -7.12 6.79
C ALA A 28 -10.83 -6.08 7.92
N GLN A 29 -9.76 -5.29 8.04
CA GLN A 29 -9.71 -4.17 8.98
C GLN A 29 -10.67 -3.04 8.60
N LEU A 30 -10.86 -2.79 7.31
CA LEU A 30 -11.81 -1.79 6.82
C LEU A 30 -13.25 -2.18 7.15
N GLU A 31 -13.62 -3.44 6.93
CA GLU A 31 -14.92 -3.99 7.34
C GLU A 31 -15.16 -3.78 8.84
N ALA A 32 -14.18 -4.14 9.67
CA ALA A 32 -14.26 -3.92 11.12
C ALA A 32 -14.34 -2.43 11.50
N ALA A 33 -13.78 -1.53 10.70
CA ALA A 33 -13.88 -0.09 10.94
C ALA A 33 -15.30 0.44 10.65
N TYR A 34 -16.04 -0.16 9.72
CA TYR A 34 -17.42 0.24 9.46
C TYR A 34 -18.35 -0.06 10.64
N ASP A 35 -18.04 -1.08 11.44
CA ASP A 35 -18.77 -1.46 12.66
C ASP A 35 -18.54 -0.52 13.85
N LEU A 36 -17.53 0.37 13.78
CA LEU A 36 -17.32 1.37 14.82
C LEU A 36 -18.51 2.34 14.90
N PRO A 37 -18.79 2.92 16.08
CA PRO A 37 -19.80 3.95 16.21
C PRO A 37 -19.50 5.15 15.29
N PHE A 38 -20.56 5.72 14.68
CA PHE A 38 -20.42 6.92 13.87
C PHE A 38 -19.71 8.04 14.64
N GLY A 39 -18.74 8.68 13.99
CA GLY A 39 -17.98 9.77 14.57
C GLY A 39 -16.59 9.91 13.95
N ARG A 40 -15.89 10.97 14.34
CA ARG A 40 -14.58 11.34 13.75
C ARG A 40 -13.55 10.21 13.77
N ALA A 41 -13.50 9.43 14.85
CA ALA A 41 -12.54 8.33 14.98
C ALA A 41 -12.79 7.21 13.95
N ARG A 42 -14.06 6.89 13.69
CA ARG A 42 -14.47 5.92 12.66
C ARG A 42 -14.06 6.42 11.27
N GLU A 43 -14.44 7.65 10.93
CA GLU A 43 -14.15 8.23 9.61
C GLU A 43 -12.65 8.37 9.35
N GLN A 44 -11.86 8.71 10.38
CA GLN A 44 -10.41 8.72 10.28
C GLN A 44 -9.86 7.32 10.03
N ARG A 45 -10.33 6.31 10.77
CA ARG A 45 -9.87 4.93 10.62
C ARG A 45 -10.20 4.34 9.25
N ILE A 46 -11.41 4.60 8.75
CA ILE A 46 -11.83 4.24 7.38
C ILE A 46 -10.91 4.92 6.36
N THR A 47 -10.67 6.23 6.51
CA THR A 47 -9.78 6.98 5.61
C THR A 47 -8.37 6.39 5.59
N ASP A 48 -7.76 6.14 6.75
CA ASP A 48 -6.41 5.57 6.86
C ASP A 48 -6.32 4.19 6.16
N LEU A 49 -7.32 3.34 6.37
CA LEU A 49 -7.36 2.00 5.78
C LEU A 49 -7.60 2.03 4.27
N VAL A 50 -8.50 2.90 3.80
CA VAL A 50 -8.74 3.12 2.37
C VAL A 50 -7.46 3.60 1.69
N LEU A 51 -6.76 4.59 2.25
CA LEU A 51 -5.50 5.07 1.68
C LEU A 51 -4.43 3.96 1.64
N ALA A 52 -4.34 3.14 2.69
CA ALA A 52 -3.43 2.00 2.71
C ALA A 52 -3.77 0.94 1.63
N ILE A 53 -5.06 0.65 1.41
CA ILE A 53 -5.51 -0.26 0.35
C ILE A 53 -5.18 0.31 -1.02
N ILE A 54 -5.43 1.60 -1.25
CA ILE A 54 -5.10 2.30 -2.49
C ILE A 54 -3.61 2.18 -2.78
N THR A 55 -2.75 2.50 -1.80
CA THR A 55 -1.30 2.38 -1.98
C THR A 55 -0.87 0.94 -2.28
N ALA A 56 -1.41 -0.05 -1.57
CA ALA A 56 -1.06 -1.45 -1.79
C ALA A 56 -1.52 -1.96 -3.17
N GLU A 57 -2.73 -1.61 -3.61
CA GLU A 57 -3.25 -2.02 -4.93
C GLU A 57 -2.47 -1.38 -6.07
N ILE A 58 -2.15 -0.08 -5.97
CA ILE A 58 -1.37 0.61 -7.00
C ILE A 58 0.05 0.05 -7.07
N GLY A 59 0.74 -0.08 -5.93
CA GLY A 59 2.09 -0.63 -5.88
C GLY A 59 2.18 -2.05 -6.45
N ARG A 60 1.11 -2.84 -6.33
CA ARG A 60 1.03 -4.19 -6.91
C ARG A 60 0.75 -4.18 -8.42
N ARG A 61 -0.19 -3.35 -8.89
CA ARG A 61 -0.70 -3.39 -10.27
C ARG A 61 0.11 -2.52 -11.23
N ASN A 62 0.51 -1.33 -10.78
CA ASN A 62 1.19 -0.36 -11.60
C ASN A 62 2.21 0.45 -10.77
N PRO A 63 3.41 -0.12 -10.51
CA PRO A 63 4.44 0.51 -9.69
C PRO A 63 5.08 1.74 -10.36
N SER A 64 4.72 2.06 -11.61
CA SER A 64 5.17 3.28 -12.27
C SER A 64 4.44 4.53 -11.75
N ILE A 65 3.28 4.35 -11.12
CA ILE A 65 2.55 5.43 -10.45
C ILE A 65 3.22 5.73 -9.13
N SER A 66 3.61 6.99 -8.95
CA SER A 66 4.22 7.49 -7.72
C SER A 66 3.24 8.29 -6.86
N THR A 67 2.21 8.87 -7.51
CA THR A 67 1.30 9.83 -6.91
C THR A 67 -0.13 9.62 -7.42
N VAL A 68 -1.09 9.67 -6.52
CA VAL A 68 -2.53 9.71 -6.83
C VAL A 68 -3.08 11.10 -6.53
N LEU A 69 -3.81 11.66 -7.48
CA LEU A 69 -4.56 12.89 -7.32
C LEU A 69 -6.02 12.54 -7.04
N LEU A 70 -6.58 13.13 -5.98
CA LEU A 70 -7.92 12.89 -5.50
C LEU A 70 -8.65 14.23 -5.39
N ASP A 71 -9.94 14.28 -5.74
CA ASP A 71 -10.76 15.49 -5.63
C ASP A 71 -12.11 15.17 -4.98
N TRP A 72 -12.74 16.17 -4.38
CA TRP A 72 -14.08 16.03 -3.82
C TRP A 72 -15.09 15.72 -4.92
N ALA A 73 -15.67 14.53 -4.82
CA ALA A 73 -16.77 14.09 -5.65
C ALA A 73 -18.11 14.66 -5.13
N PRO A 74 -19.11 14.86 -6.00
CA PRO A 74 -20.39 15.50 -5.64
C PRO A 74 -21.21 14.73 -4.60
N TYR A 75 -20.89 13.46 -4.35
CA TYR A 75 -21.53 12.62 -3.32
C TYR A 75 -20.86 12.73 -1.93
N GLY A 76 -19.89 13.63 -1.75
CA GLY A 76 -19.28 13.92 -0.44
C GLY A 76 -18.09 13.04 -0.05
N GLY A 77 -17.44 12.41 -1.03
CA GLY A 77 -16.20 11.61 -0.85
C GLY A 77 -15.13 12.03 -1.81
N LEU A 78 -14.00 11.32 -1.82
CA LEU A 78 -12.98 11.57 -2.84
C LEU A 78 -13.20 10.66 -4.05
N GLY A 79 -12.90 11.20 -5.23
CA GLY A 79 -12.75 10.44 -6.47
C GLY A 79 -11.34 10.59 -7.01
N VAL A 80 -10.91 9.67 -7.88
CA VAL A 80 -9.62 9.81 -8.56
C VAL A 80 -9.72 10.90 -9.62
N ALA A 81 -8.82 11.88 -9.53
CA ALA A 81 -8.64 12.95 -10.51
C ALA A 81 -7.51 12.64 -11.50
N GLY A 82 -6.58 11.76 -11.13
CA GLY A 82 -5.55 11.23 -12.02
C GLY A 82 -4.37 10.59 -11.31
N PHE A 83 -3.45 10.03 -12.11
CA PHE A 83 -2.22 9.40 -11.64
C PHE A 83 -1.00 10.10 -12.21
N ARG A 84 0.09 10.15 -11.44
CA ARG A 84 1.38 10.67 -11.90
C ARG A 84 2.51 9.67 -11.69
N ASP A 85 3.47 9.68 -12.60
CA ASP A 85 4.76 8.99 -12.42
C ASP A 85 5.71 9.79 -11.51
N HIS A 86 6.92 9.28 -11.29
CA HIS A 86 7.95 9.95 -10.50
C HIS A 86 8.40 11.32 -11.05
N ASP A 87 8.30 11.51 -12.36
CA ASP A 87 8.66 12.74 -13.05
C ASP A 87 7.51 13.75 -13.08
N GLY A 88 6.33 13.37 -12.56
CA GLY A 88 5.12 14.19 -12.57
C GLY A 88 4.34 14.13 -13.88
N ASN A 89 4.62 13.18 -14.78
CA ASN A 89 3.84 12.98 -16.00
C ASN A 89 2.54 12.24 -15.69
N ASN A 90 1.49 12.53 -16.46
CA ASN A 90 0.22 11.83 -16.32
C ASN A 90 0.33 10.37 -16.77
N ILE A 91 -0.11 9.45 -15.91
CA ILE A 91 -0.33 8.05 -16.26
C ILE A 91 -1.83 7.83 -16.49
N ARG A 92 -2.16 7.06 -17.52
CA ARG A 92 -3.54 6.63 -17.79
C ARG A 92 -3.65 5.14 -17.53
N ASP A 93 -4.47 4.79 -16.56
CA ASP A 93 -4.80 3.40 -16.23
C ASP A 93 -6.26 3.35 -15.82
N HIS A 94 -7.15 3.04 -16.76
CA HIS A 94 -8.59 3.17 -16.57
C HIS A 94 -9.17 2.09 -15.65
N GLU A 95 -8.63 0.88 -15.69
CA GLU A 95 -9.07 -0.20 -14.81
C GLU A 95 -8.69 0.11 -13.36
N LEU A 96 -7.47 0.60 -13.15
CA LEU A 96 -7.02 1.04 -11.83
C LEU A 96 -7.81 2.26 -11.34
N ASP A 97 -8.10 3.23 -12.21
CA ASP A 97 -8.92 4.40 -11.89
C ASP A 97 -10.29 4.02 -11.31
N LEU A 98 -10.98 3.06 -11.94
CA LEU A 98 -12.27 2.56 -11.49
C LEU A 98 -12.19 1.87 -10.13
N ASP A 99 -11.20 0.98 -9.96
CA ASP A 99 -11.01 0.23 -8.71
C ASP A 99 -10.65 1.16 -7.54
N ILE A 100 -9.75 2.12 -7.78
CA ILE A 100 -9.34 3.09 -6.75
C ILE A 100 -10.48 4.06 -6.43
N SER A 101 -11.25 4.49 -7.43
CA SER A 101 -12.43 5.35 -7.21
C SER A 101 -13.49 4.69 -6.33
N PHE A 102 -13.67 3.37 -6.44
CA PHE A 102 -14.56 2.63 -5.55
C PHE A 102 -14.16 2.80 -4.07
N TYR A 103 -12.88 2.60 -3.74
CA TYR A 103 -12.39 2.76 -2.37
C TYR A 103 -12.36 4.23 -1.92
N ALA A 104 -11.87 5.14 -2.77
CA ALA A 104 -11.73 6.56 -2.45
C ALA A 104 -13.07 7.22 -2.09
N SER A 105 -14.17 6.67 -2.61
CA SER A 105 -15.52 7.16 -2.35
C SER A 105 -15.90 7.18 -0.86
N ASP A 106 -15.22 6.41 -0.02
CA ASP A 106 -15.40 6.34 1.43
C ASP A 106 -14.51 7.30 2.23
N ILE A 107 -13.61 8.04 1.58
CA ILE A 107 -12.78 9.04 2.26
C ILE A 107 -13.65 10.25 2.63
N ARG A 108 -13.86 10.44 3.94
CA ARG A 108 -14.60 11.59 4.50
C ARG A 108 -13.74 12.52 5.36
N ALA A 109 -12.57 12.06 5.82
CA ALA A 109 -11.71 12.79 6.76
C ALA A 109 -10.41 13.30 6.10
N ALA A 110 -10.50 13.72 4.83
CA ALA A 110 -9.34 14.07 4.00
C ALA A 110 -8.49 15.21 4.59
N ASP A 111 -9.14 16.29 5.06
CA ASP A 111 -8.46 17.49 5.55
C ASP A 111 -7.67 17.29 6.87
N SER A 112 -7.90 16.19 7.58
CA SER A 112 -7.17 15.85 8.81
C SER A 112 -6.22 14.67 8.67
N ASN A 113 -6.04 14.14 7.45
CA ASN A 113 -5.15 13.00 7.20
C ASN A 113 -3.76 13.46 6.77
N ASN A 114 -2.72 13.05 7.50
CA ASN A 114 -1.34 13.43 7.20
C ASN A 114 -0.78 12.77 5.93
N ALA A 115 -1.39 11.70 5.44
CA ALA A 115 -0.97 11.05 4.19
C ALA A 115 -1.48 11.79 2.94
N LEU A 116 -2.47 12.68 3.10
CA LEU A 116 -2.98 13.52 2.03
C LEU A 116 -2.41 14.93 2.16
N THR A 117 -1.75 15.38 1.10
CA THR A 117 -1.24 16.76 1.03
C THR A 117 -2.09 17.58 0.07
N GLN A 118 -2.39 18.83 0.42
CA GLN A 118 -3.07 19.77 -0.49
C GLN A 118 -2.03 20.64 -1.21
N PRO A 119 -2.02 20.68 -2.55
CA PRO A 119 -1.18 21.61 -3.28
C PRO A 119 -1.59 23.06 -2.99
N PRO A 120 -0.63 24.00 -2.84
CA PRO A 120 -0.94 25.39 -2.49
C PRO A 120 -1.88 26.12 -3.47
N HIS A 121 -1.96 25.65 -4.72
CA HIS A 121 -2.64 26.34 -5.82
C HIS A 121 -3.83 25.58 -6.39
N GLU A 122 -4.12 24.36 -5.89
CA GLU A 122 -5.20 23.51 -6.40
C GLU A 122 -6.14 23.16 -5.25
N GLN A 123 -7.04 24.11 -4.93
CA GLN A 123 -8.02 23.93 -3.87
C GLN A 123 -8.94 22.75 -4.18
N GLY A 124 -9.16 21.89 -3.18
CA GLY A 124 -9.99 20.69 -3.31
C GLY A 124 -9.23 19.46 -3.81
N LEU A 125 -8.05 19.65 -4.42
CA LEU A 125 -7.20 18.55 -4.85
C LEU A 125 -6.32 18.07 -3.69
N PHE A 126 -6.34 16.77 -3.47
CA PHE A 126 -5.50 16.06 -2.52
C PHE A 126 -4.51 15.17 -3.26
N ARG A 127 -3.31 15.09 -2.72
CA ARG A 127 -2.21 14.29 -3.23
C ARG A 127 -1.87 13.19 -2.24
N LEU A 128 -1.87 11.95 -2.71
CA LEU A 128 -1.35 10.79 -1.99
C LEU A 128 -0.03 10.36 -2.65
N ASP A 129 1.07 10.45 -1.88
CA ASP A 129 2.39 9.99 -2.30
C ASP A 129 2.62 8.54 -1.89
N LEU A 130 2.94 7.68 -2.86
CA LEU A 130 2.99 6.22 -2.66
C LEU A 130 4.35 5.72 -2.13
N HIS A 131 5.39 6.56 -2.20
CA HIS A 131 6.75 6.20 -1.81
C HIS A 131 7.06 6.40 -0.31
N ASP A 132 6.25 7.17 0.41
CA ASP A 132 6.39 7.37 1.85
C ASP A 132 5.62 6.32 2.69
N THR A 133 4.87 5.41 2.05
CA THR A 133 3.96 4.48 2.73
C THR A 133 4.37 3.01 2.72
N ILE A 134 5.56 2.66 2.21
CA ILE A 134 6.08 1.29 2.34
C ILE A 134 6.87 1.23 3.65
N PRO A 135 6.35 0.62 4.74
CA PRO A 135 7.23 0.22 5.82
C PRO A 135 8.22 -0.78 5.21
N ALA A 136 9.49 -0.41 5.22
CA ALA A 136 10.57 -1.32 4.89
C ALA A 136 10.28 -2.63 5.61
N ALA A 137 10.10 -3.71 4.85
CA ALA A 137 10.18 -5.04 5.41
C ALA A 137 11.48 -5.06 6.22
N ASP A 138 11.34 -5.39 7.50
CA ASP A 138 12.39 -5.59 8.49
C ASP A 138 13.48 -6.48 7.87
N GLU A 139 14.42 -5.86 7.13
CA GLU A 139 15.72 -6.44 6.84
C GLU A 139 16.40 -6.48 8.19
N ARG A 140 16.11 -7.56 8.94
CA ARG A 140 16.90 -7.92 10.09
C ARG A 140 18.32 -8.15 9.58
N GLU A 141 19.11 -7.10 9.76
CA GLU A 141 20.52 -7.22 10.11
C GLU A 141 20.67 -8.35 11.13
N GLU A 142 21.04 -9.53 10.65
CA GLU A 142 21.77 -10.49 11.46
C GLU A 142 23.10 -10.77 10.77
N GLY A 143 23.91 -9.71 10.73
CA GLY A 143 25.36 -9.84 10.62
C GLY A 143 25.89 -10.48 11.89
N ASN A 144 25.91 -11.82 11.95
CA ASN A 144 26.62 -12.53 13.00
C ASN A 144 27.97 -13.04 12.48
N ASN A 145 28.94 -12.14 12.61
CA ASN A 145 30.36 -12.36 12.50
C ASN A 145 30.83 -13.35 13.58
N ARG A 146 31.49 -14.47 13.19
CA ARG A 146 32.61 -15.11 13.92
C ARG A 146 33.09 -16.38 13.22
N ASP A 147 34.04 -16.20 12.30
CA ASP A 147 35.01 -17.24 11.95
C ASP A 147 36.35 -16.55 11.65
N ASP A 148 37.17 -16.32 12.68
CA ASP A 148 38.63 -16.31 12.52
C ASP A 148 39.24 -17.10 13.68
N HIS A 149 39.55 -18.35 13.37
CA HIS A 149 40.40 -19.22 14.17
C HIS A 149 41.83 -19.04 13.67
N THR A 150 42.62 -18.25 14.39
CA THR A 150 44.07 -18.31 14.27
C THR A 150 44.70 -18.64 15.63
N PRO A 151 45.26 -19.85 15.80
CA PRO A 151 46.34 -20.05 16.75
C PRO A 151 47.62 -20.46 16.01
N ARG A 152 48.74 -19.80 16.30
CA ARG A 152 49.93 -20.45 16.85
C ARG A 152 51.08 -19.46 17.08
N ARG A 153 51.55 -19.47 18.33
CA ARG A 153 52.97 -19.30 18.67
C ARG A 153 53.73 -20.56 18.33
#